data_AF-A0A2N5J6T1-F1
#
_entry.id   AF-A0A2N5J6T1-F1
#
_cell.length_a   1.000
_cell.length_b   1.000
_cell.length_c   1.000
_cell.angle_alpha   90.00
_cell.angle_beta   90.00
_cell.angle_gamma   90.00
#
_symmetry.space_group_name_H-M   'P 1'
#
loop_
_entity.id
_entity.type
_entity.pdbx_description
1 polymer ?
#
loop_
_entity_poly.entity_id
_entity_poly.type
_entity_poly.pdbx_seq_one_letter_code
_entity_poly.pdbx_strand_id
1 'polypeptide(L)' 'EHDMLVRLGWRDEGIAWYTSPTGANVYRLYNPTRYHKPKHGRGNGGGEHVYTTSYGEYLSVIRAGWRGEGVAWKTM' A
#
# COMPACT_ATOMS: atom_id res chain seq x y z
N GLU A 1 5.53 13.77 10.99
CA GLU A 1 6.11 12.44 10.70
C GLU A 1 7.07 12.46 9.51
N HIS A 2 6.69 13.05 8.36
CA HIS A 2 7.55 13.22 7.18
C HIS A 2 8.89 13.92 7.49
N ASP A 3 8.86 15.04 8.21
CA ASP A 3 10.06 15.86 8.50
C ASP A 3 11.09 15.18 9.42
N MET A 4 10.64 14.20 10.22
CA MET A 4 11.52 13.48 11.17
C MET A 4 12.33 12.39 10.46
N LEU A 5 11.74 11.75 9.45
CA LEU A 5 12.38 10.68 8.69
C LEU A 5 13.45 11.22 7.71
N VAL A 6 13.20 12.39 7.10
CA VAL A 6 14.20 13.08 6.26
C VAL A 6 15.44 13.48 7.07
N ARG A 7 15.25 13.96 8.31
CA ARG A 7 16.37 14.29 9.23
C ARG A 7 17.21 13.09 9.66
N LEU A 8 16.66 11.88 9.60
CA LEU A 8 17.34 10.62 9.94
C LEU A 8 18.03 9.97 8.73
N GLY A 9 18.09 10.66 7.58
CA GLY A 9 18.86 10.24 6.41
C GLY A 9 18.07 9.45 5.37
N TRP A 10 16.74 9.34 5.51
CA TRP A 10 15.90 8.85 4.42
C TRP A 10 15.84 9.92 3.32
N ARG A 11 16.17 9.53 2.08
CA ARG A 11 15.99 10.40 0.92
C ARG A 11 14.51 10.42 0.58
N ASP A 12 13.93 11.61 0.64
CA ASP A 12 12.59 11.84 0.12
C ASP A 12 12.61 11.59 -1.40
N GLU A 13 11.82 10.62 -1.87
CA GLU A 13 11.71 10.28 -3.30
C GLU A 13 10.83 11.28 -4.06
N GLY A 14 10.20 12.23 -3.36
CA GLY A 14 9.30 13.21 -3.94
C GLY A 14 7.93 12.61 -4.31
N ILE A 15 7.20 13.29 -5.20
CA ILE A 15 5.88 12.83 -5.65
C ILE A 15 6.06 11.57 -6.50
N ALA A 16 5.65 10.41 -5.99
CA ALA A 16 5.80 9.13 -6.67
C ALA A 16 5.08 9.10 -8.04
N TRP A 17 3.93 9.77 -8.18
CA TRP A 17 3.16 9.79 -9.44
C TRP A 17 2.32 11.07 -9.59
N TYR A 18 2.22 11.58 -10.82
CA TYR A 18 1.21 12.57 -11.21
C TYR A 18 -0.04 11.83 -11.75
N THR A 19 -1.23 12.37 -11.50
CA THR A 19 -2.52 11.70 -11.80
C THR A 19 -3.40 12.65 -12.60
N SER A 20 -4.06 12.17 -13.67
CA SER A 20 -5.02 12.97 -14.43
C SER A 20 -6.38 12.99 -13.70
N PRO A 21 -7.10 14.12 -13.66
CA PRO A 21 -8.44 14.17 -13.06
C PRO A 21 -9.47 13.23 -13.75
N THR A 22 -9.17 12.73 -14.95
CA THR A 22 -10.02 11.85 -15.76
C THR A 22 -9.70 10.36 -15.65
N GLY A 23 -8.66 9.96 -14.90
CA GLY A 23 -8.21 8.57 -14.87
C GLY A 23 -9.06 7.63 -14.01
N ALA A 24 -8.86 6.33 -14.21
CA ALA A 24 -9.50 5.28 -13.43
C ALA A 24 -9.01 5.29 -11.98
N ASN A 25 -9.89 4.99 -11.02
CA ASN A 25 -9.50 4.87 -9.63
C ASN A 25 -8.56 3.66 -9.44
N VAL A 26 -7.44 3.87 -8.77
CA VAL A 26 -6.58 2.80 -8.27
C VAL A 26 -6.86 2.62 -6.79
N TYR A 27 -7.33 1.43 -6.41
CA TYR A 27 -7.63 1.06 -5.04
C TYR A 27 -6.42 0.40 -4.37
N ARG A 28 -6.14 0.76 -3.11
CA ARG A 28 -5.08 0.15 -2.30
C ARG A 28 -5.66 -0.78 -1.24
N LEU A 29 -5.02 -1.93 -1.06
CA LEU A 29 -5.37 -2.91 -0.04
C LEU A 29 -4.14 -3.24 0.79
N TYR A 30 -4.33 -3.39 2.09
CA TYR A 30 -3.30 -3.74 3.06
C TYR A 30 -3.54 -5.14 3.64
N ASN A 31 -2.50 -5.98 3.65
CA ASN A 31 -2.51 -7.25 4.34
C ASN A 31 -1.94 -7.11 5.75
N PRO A 32 -2.78 -7.14 6.81
CA PRO A 32 -2.30 -7.13 8.19
C PRO A 32 -1.66 -8.45 8.61
N THR A 33 -1.79 -9.51 7.80
CA THR A 33 -1.33 -10.85 8.15
C THR A 33 0.17 -10.84 8.36
N ARG A 34 0.58 -11.22 9.57
CA ARG A 34 1.99 -11.40 9.89
C ARG A 34 2.47 -12.68 9.23
N TYR A 35 3.45 -12.57 8.35
CA TYR A 35 4.19 -13.74 7.90
C TYR A 35 4.82 -14.46 9.09
N HIS A 36 4.86 -15.79 9.00
CA HIS A 36 5.49 -16.63 10.02
C HIS A 36 6.95 -16.18 10.19
N LYS A 37 7.26 -15.61 11.37
CA LYS A 37 8.62 -15.18 11.65
C LYS A 37 9.41 -16.37 12.20
N PRO A 38 10.54 -16.75 11.60
CA PRO A 38 11.44 -17.72 12.21
C PRO A 38 11.94 -17.20 13.57
N LYS A 39 11.94 -18.08 14.57
CA LYS A 39 12.30 -17.78 15.99
C LYS A 39 13.65 -17.05 16.15
N HIS A 40 14.58 -17.25 15.21
CA HIS A 40 15.92 -16.66 15.22
C HIS A 40 16.29 -15.92 13.92
N GLY A 41 15.34 -15.65 13.01
CA GLY A 41 15.63 -15.00 11.73
C GLY A 41 15.19 -13.53 11.68
N ARG A 42 15.92 -12.72 10.91
CA ARG A 42 15.48 -11.36 10.55
C ARG A 42 14.39 -11.48 9.48
N GLY A 43 13.15 -11.12 9.83
CA GLY A 43 12.04 -11.06 8.90
C GLY A 43 11.14 -9.86 9.18
N ASN A 44 10.83 -9.09 8.14
CA ASN A 44 9.84 -8.01 8.15
C ASN A 44 8.44 -8.63 8.06
N GLY A 45 8.01 -9.30 9.13
CA GLY A 45 6.74 -10.02 9.11
C GLY A 45 5.55 -9.09 9.02
N GLY A 46 4.81 -9.23 7.93
CA GLY A 46 3.52 -8.62 7.63
C GLY A 46 3.59 -7.18 7.13
N GLY A 47 2.55 -6.76 6.42
CA GLY A 47 2.33 -5.38 6.01
C GLY A 47 2.43 -5.11 4.51
N GLU A 48 1.97 -6.05 3.68
CA GLU A 48 1.97 -5.86 2.23
C GLU A 48 0.86 -4.92 1.78
N HIS A 49 1.15 -4.19 0.70
CA HIS A 49 0.16 -3.40 -0.01
C HIS A 49 0.05 -3.89 -1.44
N VAL A 50 -1.18 -4.01 -1.94
CA VAL A 50 -1.46 -4.28 -3.35
C VAL A 50 -2.37 -3.19 -3.91
N TYR A 51 -2.29 -3.00 -5.22
CA TYR A 51 -3.02 -1.96 -5.95
C TYR A 51 -3.79 -2.59 -7.10
N THR A 52 -5.04 -2.20 -7.26
CA THR A 52 -5.88 -2.66 -8.38
C THR A 52 -6.77 -1.55 -8.89
N THR A 53 -7.01 -1.50 -10.20
CA THR A 53 -8.05 -0.67 -10.81
C THR A 53 -9.42 -1.34 -10.82
N SER A 54 -9.48 -2.65 -10.50
CA SER A 54 -10.72 -3.42 -10.48
C SER A 54 -11.41 -3.32 -9.13
N TYR A 55 -12.58 -2.68 -9.10
CA TYR A 55 -13.40 -2.63 -7.90
C TYR A 55 -13.90 -4.02 -7.45
N GLY A 56 -14.08 -4.96 -8.39
CA GLY A 56 -14.46 -6.34 -8.08
C GLY A 56 -13.35 -7.12 -7.39
N GLU A 57 -12.11 -6.94 -7.82
CA GLU A 57 -10.93 -7.52 -7.15
C GLU A 57 -10.76 -6.90 -5.75
N TYR A 58 -10.87 -5.57 -5.65
CA TYR A 58 -10.83 -4.85 -4.38
C TYR A 58 -11.83 -5.42 -3.35
N LEU A 59 -13.09 -5.60 -3.73
CA LEU A 59 -14.11 -6.18 -2.85
C LEU A 59 -13.82 -7.65 -2.51
N SER A 60 -13.31 -8.43 -3.46
CA SER A 60 -12.99 -9.84 -3.24
C SER A 60 -11.84 -10.02 -2.24
N VAL A 61 -10.82 -9.17 -2.34
CA VAL A 61 -9.66 -9.21 -1.44
C VAL A 61 -10.03 -8.67 -0.04
N ILE A 62 -10.93 -7.69 0.07
CA ILE A 62 -11.53 -7.29 1.37
C ILE A 62 -12.27 -8.48 2.01
N ARG A 63 -13.10 -9.19 1.23
CA ARG A 63 -13.82 -10.38 1.73
C ARG A 63 -12.86 -11.50 2.16
N ALA A 64 -11.68 -11.58 1.55
CA ALA A 64 -10.60 -12.49 1.95
C ALA A 64 -9.84 -12.05 3.22
N GLY A 65 -10.24 -10.94 3.86
CA GLY A 65 -9.72 -10.51 5.16
C GLY A 65 -8.64 -9.42 5.09
N TRP A 66 -8.35 -8.88 3.90
CA TRP A 66 -7.46 -7.73 3.76
C TRP A 66 -8.20 -6.44 4.11
N ARG A 67 -7.45 -5.42 4.52
CA ARG A 67 -7.99 -4.09 4.81
C ARG A 67 -8.02 -3.27 3.52
N GLY A 68 -9.22 -2.90 3.06
CA GLY A 68 -9.38 -1.93 1.98
C GLY A 68 -9.08 -0.51 2.49
N GLU A 69 -8.17 0.19 1.80
CA GLU A 69 -7.78 1.57 2.14
C GLU A 69 -8.42 2.62 1.21
N GLY A 70 -9.22 2.19 0.24
CA GLY A 70 -9.91 3.07 -0.70
C GLY A 70 -9.05 3.47 -1.90
N VAL A 71 -9.42 4.59 -2.54
CA VAL A 71 -8.71 5.11 -3.72
C VAL A 71 -7.39 5.73 -3.27
N ALA A 72 -6.28 5.19 -3.76
CA ALA A 72 -4.95 5.70 -3.46
C ALA A 72 -4.55 6.83 -4.43
N TRP A 73 -4.83 6.66 -5.72
CA TRP A 73 -4.68 7.69 -6.75
C TRP A 73 -5.57 7.36 -7.96
N LYS A 74 -5.66 8.28 -8.93
CA LYS A 74 -6.28 8.01 -10.22
C LYS A 74 -5.20 7.81 -11.29
N THR A 75 -5.45 7.04 -12.33
CA THR A 75 -4.49 6.92 -13.44
C THR A 75 -4.37 8.24 -14.22
N MET A 76 -3.41 8.34 -15.13
CA MET A 76 -3.49 9.38 -16.16
C MET A 76 -4.55 9.05 -17.21
#